data_AF-A0A9E2VRU6-F1
#
_entry.id   AF-A0A9E2VRU6-F1
#
_cell.length_a   1.000
_cell.length_b   1.000
_cell.length_c   1.000
_cell.angle_alpha   90.00
_cell.angle_beta   90.00
_cell.angle_gamma   90.00
#
_symmetry.space_group_name_H-M   'P 1'
#
loop_
_entity.id
_entity.type
_entity.pdbx_description
1 polymer ?
#
loop_
_entity_poly.entity_id
_entity_poly.type
_entity_poly.pdbx_seq_one_letter_code
_entity_poly.pdbx_strand_id
1 'polypeptide(L)' 'VGVSLIGVVMWGALTGSLLPFLLRRLGFDPAASSAPFVATLVDVTGLVIYFSIAFVFLRGTLL' A
#
# COMPACT_ATOMS: atom_id res chain seq x y z
N VAL A 1 -1.54 -16.15 -5.04
CA VAL A 1 -2.65 -15.21 -5.38
C VAL A 1 -3.54 -14.90 -4.17
N GLY A 2 -4.11 -15.89 -3.47
CA GLY A 2 -4.95 -15.62 -2.28
C GLY A 2 -4.21 -14.95 -1.10
N VAL A 3 -3.02 -15.46 -0.74
CA VAL A 3 -2.22 -14.91 0.37
C VAL A 3 -1.74 -13.47 0.08
N SER A 4 -1.42 -13.17 -1.17
CA SER A 4 -1.04 -11.81 -1.60
C SER A 4 -2.19 -10.81 -1.52
N LEU A 5 -3.41 -11.22 -1.82
CA LEU A 5 -4.58 -10.34 -1.73
C LEU A 5 -4.87 -9.92 -0.28
N ILE A 6 -4.70 -10.82 0.68
CA ILE A 6 -4.91 -10.49 2.11
C ILE A 6 -3.91 -9.42 2.57
N GLY A 7 -2.62 -9.57 2.21
CA GLY A 7 -1.59 -8.58 2.54
C GLY A 7 -1.85 -7.20 1.91
N VAL A 8 -2.22 -7.17 0.62
CA VAL A 8 -2.52 -5.92 -0.09
C VAL A 8 -3.77 -5.23 0.46
N VAL A 9 -4.83 -5.97 0.76
CA VAL A 9 -6.09 -5.39 1.29
C VAL A 9 -5.91 -4.84 2.70
N MET A 10 -5.21 -5.56 3.59
CA MET A 10 -4.91 -5.04 4.93
C MET A 10 -4.04 -3.79 4.87
N TRP A 11 -3.02 -3.79 4.00
CA TRP A 11 -2.16 -2.63 3.82
C TRP A 11 -2.92 -1.43 3.26
N GLY A 12 -3.76 -1.63 2.24
CA GLY A 12 -4.61 -0.58 1.66
C GLY A 12 -5.55 0.05 2.69
N ALA A 13 -6.15 -0.76 3.57
CA ALA A 13 -7.02 -0.28 4.65
C ALA A 13 -6.24 0.53 5.71
N LEU A 14 -5.03 0.10 6.06
CA LEU A 14 -4.14 0.82 6.98
C LEU A 14 -3.67 2.14 6.38
N THR A 15 -3.19 2.14 5.13
CA THR A 15 -2.74 3.37 4.47
C THR A 15 -3.90 4.34 4.27
N GLY A 16 -5.07 3.88 3.86
CA GLY A 16 -6.25 4.74 3.65
C GLY A 16 -6.75 5.42 4.92
N SER A 17 -6.66 4.75 6.08
CA SER A 17 -7.07 5.31 7.36
C SER A 17 -6.01 6.18 8.03
N LEU A 18 -4.71 5.90 7.82
CA LEU A 18 -3.60 6.62 8.47
C LEU A 18 -3.10 7.84 7.67
N LEU A 19 -3.22 7.83 6.33
CA LEU A 19 -2.76 8.95 5.49
C LEU A 19 -3.38 10.31 5.87
N PRO A 20 -4.71 10.41 6.08
CA PRO A 20 -5.35 11.69 6.38
C PRO A 20 -4.86 12.28 7.71
N PHE A 21 -4.56 11.43 8.70
CA PHE A 21 -3.99 11.85 9.97
C PHE A 21 -2.54 12.34 9.82
N LEU A 22 -1.75 11.67 8.97
CA LEU A 22 -0.37 12.06 8.69
C LEU A 22 -0.31 13.40 7.93
N LEU A 23 -1.15 13.58 6.91
CA LEU A 23 -1.27 14.82 6.14
C LEU A 23 -1.71 15.99 7.02
N ARG A 24 -2.70 15.75 7.90
CA ARG A 24 -3.15 16.75 8.89
C ARG A 24 -2.04 17.14 9.87
N ARG A 25 -1.19 16.19 10.29
CA ARG A 25 -0.02 16.49 11.14
C ARG A 25 1.07 17.30 10.41
N LEU A 26 1.20 17.12 9.11
CA LEU A 26 2.16 17.85 8.27
C LEU A 26 1.62 19.21 7.80
N GLY A 27 0.39 19.59 8.16
CA GLY A 27 -0.21 20.87 7.80
C GLY A 27 -0.77 20.94 6.38
N PHE A 28 -0.84 19.80 5.67
CA PHE A 28 -1.46 19.71 4.35
C PHE A 28 -2.96 19.53 4.47
N ASP A 29 -3.73 20.13 3.56
CA ASP A 29 -5.18 20.07 3.56
C ASP A 29 -5.65 18.68 3.10
N PRO A 30 -6.15 17.82 4.01
CA PRO A 30 -6.40 16.42 3.72
C PRO A 30 -7.58 16.25 2.75
N ALA A 31 -8.47 17.23 2.59
CA ALA A 31 -9.61 17.09 1.67
C ALA A 31 -9.20 17.20 0.19
N ALA A 32 -8.26 18.09 -0.14
CA ALA A 32 -7.82 18.33 -1.51
C ALA A 32 -6.63 17.44 -1.92
N SER A 33 -5.72 17.16 -0.98
CA SER A 33 -4.50 16.40 -1.27
C SER A 33 -4.63 14.89 -1.07
N SER A 34 -5.55 14.40 -0.24
CA SER A 34 -5.60 12.96 0.10
C SER A 34 -5.94 12.06 -1.09
N ALA A 35 -6.87 12.44 -1.98
CA ALA A 35 -7.28 11.58 -3.09
C ALA A 35 -6.13 11.21 -4.04
N PRO A 36 -5.35 12.15 -4.59
CA PRO A 36 -4.20 11.81 -5.43
C PRO A 36 -3.03 11.19 -4.63
N PHE A 37 -2.83 11.56 -3.35
CA PHE A 37 -1.75 11.02 -2.54
C PHE A 37 -2.01 9.57 -2.08
N VAL A 38 -3.26 9.25 -1.73
CA VAL A 38 -3.68 7.88 -1.41
C VAL A 38 -3.52 7.00 -2.64
N ALA A 39 -3.93 7.48 -3.82
CA ALA A 39 -3.80 6.71 -5.06
C ALA A 39 -2.33 6.36 -5.35
N THR A 40 -1.42 7.34 -5.32
CA THR A 40 0.00 7.09 -5.60
C THR A 40 0.67 6.22 -4.55
N LEU A 41 0.35 6.43 -3.27
CA LEU A 41 0.95 5.66 -2.19
C LEU A 41 0.46 4.21 -2.20
N VAL A 42 -0.84 3.98 -2.42
CA VAL A 42 -1.41 2.64 -2.57
C VAL A 42 -0.83 1.95 -3.81
N ASP A 43 -0.62 2.65 -4.91
CA ASP A 43 -0.06 2.07 -6.14
C ASP A 43 1.40 1.61 -5.94
N VAL A 44 2.26 2.50 -5.45
CA VAL A 44 3.67 2.19 -5.18
C VAL A 44 3.81 1.07 -4.13
N THR A 45 3.08 1.19 -3.02
CA THR A 45 3.18 0.17 -1.95
C THR A 45 2.52 -1.15 -2.32
N GLY A 46 1.44 -1.11 -3.11
CA GLY A 46 0.80 -2.29 -3.68
C GLY A 46 1.73 -3.07 -4.59
N LEU A 47 2.49 -2.39 -5.46
CA LEU A 47 3.52 -3.00 -6.30
C LEU A 47 4.64 -3.62 -5.45
N VAL A 48 5.12 -2.94 -4.42
CA VAL A 48 6.14 -3.48 -3.51
C VAL A 48 5.66 -4.76 -2.84
N ILE A 49 4.42 -4.80 -2.33
CA ILE A 49 3.85 -6.00 -1.70
C ILE A 49 3.67 -7.12 -2.72
N TYR A 50 3.15 -6.82 -3.91
CA TYR A 50 2.98 -7.79 -4.98
C TYR A 50 4.31 -8.45 -5.36
N PHE A 51 5.34 -7.65 -5.66
CA PHE A 51 6.65 -8.16 -6.04
C PHE A 51 7.38 -8.85 -4.89
N SER A 52 7.20 -8.40 -3.64
CA SER A 52 7.77 -9.08 -2.46
C SER A 52 7.20 -10.49 -2.31
N ILE A 53 5.89 -10.64 -2.50
CA ILE A 53 5.25 -11.97 -2.41
C ILE A 53 5.60 -12.81 -3.63
N ALA A 54 5.62 -12.24 -4.83
CA ALA A 54 6.09 -12.91 -6.03
C ALA A 54 7.54 -13.44 -5.85
N PHE A 55 8.43 -12.64 -5.26
CA PHE A 55 9.80 -13.02 -4.97
C PHE A 55 9.89 -14.18 -3.97
N VAL A 56 9.12 -14.15 -2.88
CA VAL A 56 9.09 -15.25 -1.90
C VAL A 56 8.63 -16.57 -2.53
N PHE A 57 7.58 -16.53 -3.36
CA PHE A 57 7.08 -17.71 -4.07
C PHE A 57 8.07 -18.22 -5.13
N LEU A 58 8.64 -17.31 -5.91
CA LEU A 58 9.59 -17.66 -6.97
C LEU A 58 10.90 -18.22 -6.38
N ARG A 59 11.36 -17.67 -5.25
CA ARG A 59 12.55 -18.15 -4.53
C ARG A 59 12.38 -19.58 -4.02
N GLY A 60 11.17 -19.99 -3.62
CA GLY A 60 10.88 -21.37 -3.21
C GLY A 60 10.68 -22.36 -4.36
N THR A 61 10.67 -21.89 -5.62
CA THR A 61 10.44 -22.73 -6.81
C THR A 61 11.71 -22.89 -7.67
N LEU A 62 12.73 -22.04 -7.50
CA LEU A 62 13.92 -21.99 -8.36
C LEU A 62 15.28 -22.13 -7.63
N LEU A 63 15.32 -22.29 -6.31
CA LEU A 63 16.53 -22.61 -5.52
C LEU A 63 16.34 -23.92 -4.76
#